data_AF-A0A1R3KCG9-F1
#
_entry.id   AF-A0A1R3KCG9-F1
#
_cell.length_a   1.000
_cell.length_b   1.000
_cell.length_c   1.000
_cell.angle_alpha   90.00
_cell.angle_beta   90.00
_cell.angle_gamma   90.00
#
_symmetry.space_group_name_H-M   'P 1'
#
loop_
_entity.id
_entity.type
_entity.pdbx_description
1 polymer ?
#
loop_
_entity_poly.entity_id
_entity_poly.type
_entity_poly.pdbx_seq_one_letter_code
_entity_poly.pdbx_strand_id
1 'polypeptide(L)'
;MALNNDLSVILPRVLIVSRRSVRKNKFVDFVGEYHLDLIVSYGAVPVIVPRVNGVHMLLDSFEPIHGVLLCEGEDIDPSLYEAESSGLSPEELEEIRRLHESDTAIDKEKDSIELRLAKLCLERNIPYLGICRGSQVLNVACGGTLYQDIGKELSRKLPENQRVVHMDYDNYDGHRHLVKVVENTPLQCWFKDSLEDGKMEILVNSYHHQGVKRLAQRFVPMAFAPDGLIEGFYDPDAYNPEEGKFIMGLQFHPERMRHPDTDEFDYPGCPSAYQEFVKAVIAYQKKLNSSTSVPKPLKLNQEMENKRRIIVRSFSLAKNLYTAGGEMATIKESELQAGAEFLESNTALSVQQENRLKQMGATVRNGGNYMQKLKLNEERERLARNVMGKMSVEQLSDLICGGIADISYPFWGVNRPSYCGKSGFELKCEDDVPRIEMGENTLRILGLNHQQQILKAAREDYWDDYCPSKLINTTIDFDHFDYGPSLRKLTLFYGCPSTSLNAFPTNCSIDGVMMDVSYSVTSGVGDFRPGVCHGSVIVPISEIAAENLEANPLTMNDALKGGFDLKWHVDNDQCKNCIDSDEIPGSAEQYLES
;
A
#
# COMPACT_ATOMS: atom_id res chain seq x y z
N MET A 1 -36.16 -9.20 -9.23
CA MET A 1 -35.84 -9.52 -7.82
C MET A 1 -35.95 -8.25 -7.01
N ALA A 2 -36.66 -8.28 -5.88
CA ALA A 2 -36.86 -7.10 -5.04
C ALA A 2 -35.51 -6.57 -4.53
N LEU A 3 -35.17 -5.32 -4.86
CA LEU A 3 -34.04 -4.62 -4.25
C LEU A 3 -34.30 -4.52 -2.75
N ASN A 4 -33.47 -5.23 -1.99
CA ASN A 4 -33.46 -5.14 -0.54
C ASN A 4 -32.94 -3.74 -0.19
N ASN A 5 -33.80 -2.91 0.38
CA ASN A 5 -33.62 -1.47 0.52
C ASN A 5 -32.76 -1.10 1.75
N ASP A 6 -31.68 -1.85 1.97
CA ASP A 6 -30.78 -1.67 3.10
C ASP A 6 -29.59 -0.80 2.67
N LEU A 7 -29.71 0.52 2.89
CA LEU A 7 -28.71 1.55 2.55
C LEU A 7 -27.35 1.36 3.27
N SER A 8 -27.18 0.31 4.08
CA SER A 8 -25.95 -0.04 4.80
C SER A 8 -25.07 -1.08 4.12
N VAL A 9 -25.48 -1.66 2.98
CA VAL A 9 -24.66 -2.67 2.27
C VAL A 9 -23.66 -1.97 1.35
N ILE A 10 -22.37 -1.96 1.74
CA ILE A 10 -21.29 -1.59 0.83
C ILE A 10 -21.33 -2.59 -0.32
N LEU A 11 -21.50 -2.13 -1.55
CA LEU A 11 -21.48 -3.01 -2.73
C LEU A 11 -20.04 -3.40 -3.09
N PRO A 12 -19.82 -4.61 -3.64
CA PRO A 12 -18.50 -5.06 -4.05
C PRO A 12 -17.96 -4.18 -5.18
N ARG A 13 -16.69 -3.79 -5.07
CA ARG A 13 -16.00 -2.87 -6.00
C ARG A 13 -15.08 -3.65 -6.92
N VAL A 14 -15.27 -3.47 -8.23
CA VAL A 14 -14.41 -4.03 -9.27
C VAL A 14 -13.64 -2.90 -9.92
N LEU A 15 -12.32 -2.91 -9.78
CA LEU A 15 -11.46 -1.94 -10.46
C LEU A 15 -11.32 -2.32 -11.93
N ILE A 16 -11.44 -1.33 -12.81
CA ILE A 16 -11.30 -1.49 -14.26
C ILE A 16 -10.37 -0.40 -14.78
N VAL A 17 -9.25 -0.76 -15.38
CA VAL A 17 -8.30 0.22 -15.90
C VAL A 17 -8.82 0.79 -17.23
N SER A 18 -8.87 2.12 -17.33
CA SER A 18 -9.36 2.80 -18.53
C SER A 18 -8.37 2.69 -19.69
N ARG A 19 -8.91 2.63 -20.91
CA ARG A 19 -8.18 2.93 -22.14
C ARG A 19 -8.14 4.42 -22.40
N ARG A 20 -7.27 4.86 -23.30
CA ARG A 20 -7.18 6.25 -23.75
C ARG A 20 -7.46 6.38 -25.23
N SER A 21 -8.25 7.38 -25.60
CA SER A 21 -8.42 7.81 -26.99
C SER A 21 -8.21 9.32 -27.10
N VAL A 22 -7.92 9.79 -28.31
CA VAL A 22 -7.85 11.22 -28.62
C VAL A 22 -9.15 11.63 -29.30
N ARG A 23 -9.96 12.44 -28.62
CA ARG A 23 -11.19 13.01 -29.19
C ARG A 23 -11.08 14.53 -29.23
N LYS A 24 -11.16 15.12 -30.43
CA LYS A 24 -11.01 16.58 -30.64
C LYS A 24 -9.72 17.14 -30.02
N ASN A 25 -8.59 16.45 -30.24
CA ASN A 25 -7.27 16.79 -29.69
C ASN A 25 -7.21 16.82 -28.15
N LYS A 26 -8.10 16.08 -27.48
CA LYS A 26 -8.10 15.92 -26.03
C LYS A 26 -8.04 14.43 -25.69
N PHE A 27 -7.24 14.08 -24.70
CA PHE A 27 -7.24 12.75 -24.15
C PHE A 27 -8.55 12.49 -23.42
N VAL A 28 -9.15 11.33 -23.71
CA VAL A 28 -10.36 10.83 -23.07
C VAL A 28 -10.06 9.42 -22.60
N ASP A 29 -10.18 9.21 -21.30
CA ASP A 29 -10.08 7.88 -20.71
C ASP A 29 -11.49 7.24 -20.73
N PHE A 30 -11.60 5.98 -21.17
CA PHE A 30 -12.88 5.29 -21.34
C PHE A 30 -12.76 3.77 -21.09
N VAL A 31 -13.90 3.11 -20.89
CA VAL A 31 -14.06 1.66 -20.78
C VAL A 31 -15.24 1.26 -21.67
N GLY A 32 -15.17 0.10 -22.32
CA GLY A 32 -16.26 -0.42 -23.14
C GLY A 32 -17.55 -0.65 -22.33
N GLU A 33 -18.70 -0.26 -22.88
CA GLU A 33 -19.98 -0.29 -22.16
C GLU A 33 -20.38 -1.71 -21.73
N TYR A 34 -20.16 -2.72 -22.56
CA TYR A 34 -20.53 -4.11 -22.23
C TYR A 34 -19.82 -4.66 -20.98
N HIS A 35 -18.55 -4.27 -20.74
CA HIS A 35 -17.84 -4.61 -19.51
C HIS A 35 -18.57 -4.03 -18.29
N LEU A 36 -18.93 -2.74 -18.37
CA LEU A 36 -19.61 -2.03 -17.28
C LEU A 36 -21.00 -2.61 -17.02
N ASP A 37 -21.77 -2.85 -18.09
CA ASP A 37 -23.11 -3.43 -18.03
C ASP A 37 -23.12 -4.83 -17.40
N LEU A 38 -22.17 -5.70 -17.77
CA LEU A 38 -22.07 -7.05 -17.19
C LEU A 38 -21.70 -7.02 -15.71
N ILE A 39 -20.77 -6.15 -15.31
CA ILE A 39 -20.41 -5.99 -13.89
C ILE A 39 -21.59 -5.48 -13.05
N VAL A 40 -22.32 -4.48 -13.56
CA VAL A 40 -23.48 -3.90 -12.87
C VAL A 40 -24.65 -4.90 -12.81
N SER A 41 -24.96 -5.58 -13.92
CA SER A 41 -26.08 -6.52 -14.01
C SER A 41 -25.91 -7.73 -13.09
N TYR A 42 -24.68 -8.14 -12.78
CA TYR A 42 -24.39 -9.21 -11.81
C TYR A 42 -24.17 -8.74 -10.38
N GLY A 43 -24.32 -7.43 -10.11
CA GLY A 43 -24.43 -6.89 -8.75
C GLY A 43 -23.12 -6.37 -8.14
N ALA A 44 -22.15 -5.99 -8.96
CA ALA A 44 -20.94 -5.29 -8.53
C ALA A 44 -20.87 -3.86 -9.07
N VAL A 45 -20.04 -3.02 -8.43
CA VAL A 45 -19.83 -1.62 -8.80
C VAL A 45 -18.51 -1.48 -9.55
N PRO A 46 -18.53 -1.09 -10.84
CA PRO A 46 -17.30 -0.80 -11.58
C PRO A 46 -16.69 0.52 -11.09
N VAL A 47 -15.39 0.50 -10.83
CA VAL A 47 -14.58 1.66 -10.46
C VAL A 47 -13.50 1.85 -11.51
N ILE A 48 -13.63 2.90 -12.33
CA ILE A 48 -12.69 3.17 -13.41
C ILE A 48 -11.39 3.75 -12.82
N VAL A 49 -10.28 3.08 -13.07
CA VAL A 49 -8.93 3.51 -12.72
C VAL A 49 -8.35 4.26 -13.92
N PRO A 50 -8.11 5.58 -13.80
CA PRO A 50 -7.62 6.38 -14.91
C PRO A 50 -6.18 6.01 -15.27
N ARG A 51 -5.87 6.04 -16.56
CA ARG A 51 -4.50 5.84 -17.07
C ARG A 51 -3.77 7.18 -16.96
N VAL A 52 -3.37 7.60 -15.76
CA VAL A 52 -2.57 8.83 -15.59
C VAL A 52 -1.30 8.55 -14.80
N ASN A 53 -0.25 9.33 -15.09
CA ASN A 53 1.06 9.12 -14.50
C ASN A 53 0.97 9.18 -12.96
N GLY A 54 1.62 8.23 -12.30
CA GLY A 54 1.65 8.08 -10.85
C GLY A 54 0.47 7.32 -10.23
N VAL A 55 -0.56 6.95 -11.00
CA VAL A 55 -1.69 6.16 -10.46
C VAL A 55 -1.24 4.81 -9.93
N HIS A 56 -0.23 4.19 -10.56
CA HIS A 56 0.35 2.92 -10.11
C HIS A 56 0.91 3.02 -8.66
N MET A 57 1.37 4.19 -8.22
CA MET A 57 1.83 4.44 -6.85
C MET A 57 0.69 4.69 -5.85
N LEU A 58 -0.51 4.99 -6.36
CA LEU A 58 -1.68 5.40 -5.59
C LEU A 58 -2.76 4.30 -5.57
N LEU A 59 -2.47 3.10 -6.06
CA LEU A 59 -3.44 1.99 -6.12
C LEU A 59 -4.00 1.61 -4.75
N ASP A 60 -3.21 1.74 -3.68
CA ASP A 60 -3.67 1.52 -2.31
C ASP A 60 -4.78 2.50 -1.89
N SER A 61 -4.88 3.67 -2.54
CA SER A 61 -5.98 4.63 -2.32
C SER A 61 -7.32 4.18 -2.90
N PHE A 62 -7.35 3.13 -3.72
CA PHE A 62 -8.59 2.57 -4.29
C PHE A 62 -9.23 1.51 -3.38
N GLU A 63 -8.62 1.19 -2.24
CA GLU A 63 -9.17 0.23 -1.27
C GLU A 63 -10.54 0.67 -0.71
N PRO A 64 -11.43 -0.29 -0.35
CA PRO A 64 -11.29 -1.73 -0.55
C PRO A 64 -11.43 -2.18 -2.03
N ILE A 65 -10.50 -3.04 -2.48
CA ILE A 65 -10.50 -3.69 -3.81
C ILE A 65 -11.07 -5.10 -3.65
N HIS A 66 -12.24 -5.37 -4.23
CA HIS A 66 -12.90 -6.67 -4.14
C HIS A 66 -12.70 -7.54 -5.39
N GLY A 67 -12.36 -6.90 -6.50
CA GLY A 67 -12.07 -7.55 -7.77
C GLY A 67 -11.34 -6.62 -8.72
N VAL A 68 -10.66 -7.19 -9.70
CA VAL A 68 -10.01 -6.45 -10.78
C VAL A 68 -10.41 -7.08 -12.12
N LEU A 69 -10.87 -6.25 -13.04
CA LEU A 69 -11.10 -6.62 -14.43
C LEU A 69 -10.15 -5.80 -15.31
N LEU A 70 -9.24 -6.49 -16.00
CA LEU A 70 -8.38 -5.86 -17.01
C LEU A 70 -8.89 -6.22 -18.40
N CYS A 71 -9.19 -5.20 -19.20
CA CYS A 71 -9.83 -5.33 -20.50
C CYS A 71 -8.79 -5.25 -21.65
N GLU A 72 -9.27 -5.01 -22.87
CA GLU A 72 -8.42 -4.82 -24.05
C GLU A 72 -7.57 -3.55 -24.03
N GLY A 73 -6.57 -3.52 -24.90
CA GLY A 73 -5.70 -2.38 -25.08
C GLY A 73 -4.57 -2.62 -26.05
N GLU A 74 -3.65 -1.66 -26.01
CA GLU A 74 -2.42 -1.54 -26.80
C GLU A 74 -1.34 -2.53 -26.31
N ASP A 75 -0.38 -2.87 -27.14
CA ASP A 75 0.65 -3.87 -26.85
C ASP A 75 1.42 -3.62 -25.55
N ILE A 76 1.74 -4.71 -24.85
CA ILE A 76 2.60 -4.68 -23.65
C ILE A 76 4.05 -4.48 -24.11
N ASP A 77 4.80 -3.60 -23.44
CA ASP A 77 6.23 -3.37 -23.73
C ASP A 77 7.01 -4.71 -23.70
N PRO A 78 7.63 -5.13 -24.83
CA PRO A 78 8.37 -6.39 -24.89
C PRO A 78 9.48 -6.53 -23.86
N SER A 79 10.06 -5.42 -23.39
CA SER A 79 11.07 -5.43 -22.33
C SER A 79 10.58 -6.00 -20.99
N LEU A 80 9.26 -6.13 -20.81
CA LEU A 80 8.64 -6.68 -19.60
C LEU A 80 8.57 -8.22 -19.60
N TYR A 81 8.75 -8.87 -20.75
CA TYR A 81 8.63 -10.33 -20.87
C TYR A 81 9.67 -11.00 -21.78
N GLU A 82 10.48 -10.25 -22.52
CA GLU A 82 11.60 -10.78 -23.29
C GLU A 82 12.94 -10.31 -22.70
N ALA A 83 13.78 -11.27 -22.31
CA ALA A 83 15.15 -11.00 -21.85
C ALA A 83 16.18 -11.06 -23.00
N GLU A 84 15.80 -11.61 -24.16
CA GLU A 84 16.65 -11.75 -25.36
C GLU A 84 15.96 -11.11 -26.57
N SER A 85 16.76 -10.70 -27.57
CA SER A 85 16.28 -10.06 -28.80
C SER A 85 15.18 -10.91 -29.45
N SER A 86 14.04 -10.29 -29.76
CA SER A 86 12.95 -10.90 -30.52
C SER A 86 13.51 -11.62 -31.75
N GLY A 87 13.00 -12.82 -32.05
CA GLY A 87 13.38 -13.58 -33.25
C GLY A 87 12.90 -12.94 -34.58
N LEU A 88 12.45 -11.69 -34.53
CA LEU A 88 11.95 -10.88 -35.63
C LEU A 88 13.04 -9.91 -36.11
N SER A 89 13.14 -9.72 -37.42
CA SER A 89 14.05 -8.73 -38.00
C SER A 89 13.54 -7.30 -37.77
N PRO A 90 14.41 -6.28 -37.82
CA PRO A 90 13.99 -4.87 -37.75
C PRO A 90 12.94 -4.51 -38.80
N GLU A 91 13.02 -5.10 -39.99
CA GLU A 91 12.05 -4.91 -41.07
C GLU A 91 10.69 -5.54 -40.74
N GLU A 92 10.69 -6.74 -40.16
CA GLU A 92 9.45 -7.40 -39.69
C GLU A 92 8.78 -6.58 -38.58
N LEU A 93 9.55 -6.05 -37.62
CA LEU A 93 9.03 -5.18 -36.57
C LEU A 93 8.43 -3.88 -37.12
N GLU A 94 9.04 -3.28 -38.12
CA GLU A 94 8.50 -2.08 -38.78
C GLU A 94 7.27 -2.37 -39.64
N GLU A 95 7.18 -3.57 -40.22
CA GLU A 95 5.97 -4.03 -40.89
C GLU A 95 4.81 -4.20 -39.90
N ILE A 96 5.05 -4.83 -38.74
CA ILE A 96 4.06 -5.02 -37.66
C ILE A 96 3.55 -3.65 -37.18
N ARG A 97 4.44 -2.70 -36.92
CA ARG A 97 4.06 -1.33 -36.50
C ARG A 97 3.18 -0.61 -37.52
N ARG A 98 3.44 -0.81 -38.81
CA ARG A 98 2.64 -0.21 -39.89
C ARG A 98 1.30 -0.91 -40.06
N LEU A 99 1.25 -2.22 -39.90
CA LEU A 99 0.02 -3.01 -40.02
C LEU A 99 -0.92 -2.79 -38.84
N HIS A 100 -0.35 -2.64 -37.64
CA HIS A 100 -1.05 -2.51 -36.35
C HIS A 100 -0.77 -1.15 -35.70
N GLU A 101 -0.87 -0.05 -36.46
CA GLU A 101 -0.52 1.31 -36.00
C GLU A 101 -1.34 1.74 -34.76
N SER A 102 -2.59 1.28 -34.65
CA SER A 102 -3.47 1.56 -33.51
C SER A 102 -3.08 0.84 -32.22
N ASP A 103 -2.39 -0.30 -32.33
CA ASP A 103 -2.23 -1.26 -31.23
C ASP A 103 -0.78 -1.33 -30.75
N THR A 104 0.20 -1.13 -31.64
CA THR A 104 1.65 -1.19 -31.33
C THR A 104 2.18 0.00 -30.51
N ALA A 105 1.32 0.95 -30.14
CA ALA A 105 1.67 2.09 -29.32
C ALA A 105 1.89 1.67 -27.86
N ILE A 106 3.16 1.49 -27.47
CA ILE A 106 3.52 1.06 -26.10
C ILE A 106 3.05 2.06 -25.06
N ASP A 107 2.25 1.57 -24.12
CA ASP A 107 1.68 2.34 -23.02
C ASP A 107 2.30 1.99 -21.67
N LYS A 108 3.49 2.55 -21.40
CA LYS A 108 4.25 2.28 -20.17
C LYS A 108 3.48 2.60 -18.87
N GLU A 109 2.63 3.63 -18.90
CA GLU A 109 1.84 3.99 -17.72
C GLU A 109 0.76 2.95 -17.45
N LYS A 110 0.05 2.53 -18.50
CA LYS A 110 -0.97 1.48 -18.39
C LYS A 110 -0.34 0.14 -18.00
N ASP A 111 0.78 -0.23 -18.61
CA ASP A 111 1.57 -1.41 -18.23
C ASP A 111 1.94 -1.38 -16.74
N SER A 112 2.41 -0.24 -16.23
CA SER A 112 2.79 -0.10 -14.82
C SER A 112 1.61 -0.29 -13.85
N ILE A 113 0.45 0.29 -14.18
CA ILE A 113 -0.78 0.21 -13.37
C ILE A 113 -1.29 -1.23 -13.37
N GLU A 114 -1.41 -1.82 -14.55
CA GLU A 114 -2.01 -3.13 -14.73
C GLU A 114 -1.14 -4.27 -14.22
N LEU A 115 0.18 -4.23 -14.43
CA LEU A 115 1.09 -5.21 -13.85
C LEU A 115 1.10 -5.12 -12.32
N ARG A 116 1.01 -3.91 -11.76
CA ARG A 116 0.92 -3.74 -10.30
C ARG A 116 -0.40 -4.30 -9.76
N LEU A 117 -1.52 -4.04 -10.43
CA LEU A 117 -2.82 -4.61 -10.06
C LEU A 117 -2.83 -6.14 -10.19
N ALA A 118 -2.28 -6.70 -11.27
CA ALA A 118 -2.19 -8.15 -11.45
C ALA A 118 -1.36 -8.80 -10.33
N LYS A 119 -0.20 -8.23 -9.99
CA LYS A 119 0.63 -8.69 -8.85
C LYS A 119 -0.13 -8.62 -7.53
N LEU A 120 -0.83 -7.52 -7.28
CA LEU A 120 -1.65 -7.35 -6.07
C LEU A 120 -2.73 -8.45 -5.97
N CYS A 121 -3.37 -8.79 -7.09
CA CYS A 121 -4.37 -9.85 -7.14
C CYS A 121 -3.77 -11.22 -6.85
N LEU A 122 -2.60 -11.51 -7.42
CA LEU A 122 -1.89 -12.77 -7.21
C LEU A 122 -1.39 -12.94 -5.76
N GLU A 123 -0.94 -11.86 -5.13
CA GLU A 123 -0.45 -11.84 -3.74
C GLU A 123 -1.58 -11.99 -2.72
N ARG A 124 -2.72 -11.33 -2.95
CA ARG A 124 -3.84 -11.27 -2.00
C ARG A 124 -4.99 -12.22 -2.34
N ASN A 125 -4.88 -12.96 -3.44
CA ASN A 125 -5.98 -13.76 -4.02
C ASN A 125 -7.25 -12.94 -4.25
N ILE A 126 -7.09 -11.68 -4.72
CA ILE A 126 -8.23 -10.87 -5.15
C ILE A 126 -8.74 -11.45 -6.47
N PRO A 127 -10.06 -11.65 -6.63
CA PRO A 127 -10.65 -12.05 -7.90
C PRO A 127 -10.17 -11.19 -9.07
N TYR A 128 -9.67 -11.83 -10.11
CA TYR A 128 -9.09 -11.24 -11.30
C TYR A 128 -9.66 -11.89 -12.56
N LEU A 129 -10.19 -11.06 -13.47
CA LEU A 129 -10.56 -11.45 -14.82
C LEU A 129 -9.77 -10.61 -15.83
N GLY A 130 -8.98 -11.27 -16.66
CA GLY A 130 -8.25 -10.63 -17.77
C GLY A 130 -8.89 -10.98 -19.12
N ILE A 131 -9.28 -9.98 -19.90
CA ILE A 131 -9.83 -10.16 -21.25
C ILE A 131 -8.85 -9.59 -22.28
N CYS A 132 -8.55 -10.36 -23.31
CA CYS A 132 -7.57 -10.06 -24.36
C CYS A 132 -6.24 -9.60 -23.77
N ARG A 133 -5.90 -8.33 -23.88
CA ARG A 133 -4.70 -7.76 -23.26
C ARG A 133 -4.61 -8.03 -21.76
N GLY A 134 -5.73 -7.98 -21.02
CA GLY A 134 -5.73 -8.33 -19.60
C GLY A 134 -5.21 -9.74 -19.34
N SER A 135 -5.58 -10.72 -20.17
CA SER A 135 -5.05 -12.08 -20.07
C SER A 135 -3.52 -12.12 -20.29
N GLN A 136 -3.03 -11.33 -21.23
CA GLN A 136 -1.59 -11.23 -21.54
C GLN A 136 -0.83 -10.60 -20.35
N VAL A 137 -1.36 -9.55 -19.74
CA VAL A 137 -0.80 -8.93 -18.52
C VAL A 137 -0.68 -9.95 -17.40
N LEU A 138 -1.73 -10.74 -17.15
CA LEU A 138 -1.72 -11.78 -16.10
C LEU A 138 -0.61 -12.80 -16.34
N ASN A 139 -0.45 -13.25 -17.59
CA ASN A 139 0.60 -14.19 -17.97
C ASN A 139 2.00 -13.61 -17.74
N VAL A 140 2.24 -12.38 -18.21
CA VAL A 140 3.51 -11.65 -18.03
C VAL A 140 3.83 -11.42 -16.55
N ALA A 141 2.83 -11.04 -15.74
CA ALA A 141 2.99 -10.83 -14.30
C ALA A 141 3.48 -12.08 -13.55
N CYS A 142 3.19 -13.27 -14.06
CA CYS A 142 3.68 -14.56 -13.54
C CYS A 142 4.92 -15.11 -14.26
N GLY A 143 5.59 -14.29 -15.08
CA GLY A 143 6.81 -14.67 -15.79
C GLY A 143 6.58 -15.52 -17.04
N GLY A 144 5.39 -15.48 -17.63
CA GLY A 144 5.13 -15.97 -18.99
C GLY A 144 5.65 -14.99 -20.06
N THR A 145 5.54 -15.37 -21.34
CA THR A 145 5.93 -14.53 -22.49
C THR A 145 4.85 -14.48 -23.56
N LEU A 146 4.92 -13.48 -24.44
CA LEU A 146 3.99 -13.27 -25.55
C LEU A 146 4.68 -13.46 -26.91
N TYR A 147 3.88 -13.72 -27.94
CA TYR A 147 4.26 -13.45 -29.31
C TYR A 147 4.05 -11.95 -29.55
N GLN A 148 5.05 -11.27 -30.11
CA GLN A 148 4.89 -9.87 -30.53
C GLN A 148 4.00 -9.78 -31.78
N ASP A 149 4.03 -10.81 -32.61
CA ASP A 149 3.08 -11.00 -33.69
C ASP A 149 2.83 -12.49 -33.98
N ILE A 150 1.59 -12.94 -33.77
CA ILE A 150 1.17 -14.33 -33.97
C ILE A 150 1.39 -14.73 -35.44
N GLY A 151 1.07 -13.86 -36.39
CA GLY A 151 1.18 -14.14 -37.82
C GLY A 151 2.62 -14.44 -38.26
N LYS A 152 3.57 -13.60 -37.84
CA LYS A 152 4.99 -13.69 -38.21
C LYS A 152 5.76 -14.76 -37.43
N GLU A 153 5.37 -15.02 -36.18
CA GLU A 153 6.11 -15.94 -35.28
C GLU A 153 5.52 -17.35 -35.19
N LEU A 154 4.19 -17.49 -35.19
CA LEU A 154 3.47 -18.76 -35.03
C LEU A 154 2.90 -19.23 -36.37
N SER A 155 1.95 -18.49 -36.96
CA SER A 155 1.18 -18.93 -38.13
C SER A 155 2.07 -19.22 -39.34
N ARG A 156 3.12 -18.42 -39.55
CA ARG A 156 4.10 -18.64 -40.64
C ARG A 156 4.79 -20.00 -40.57
N LYS A 157 5.00 -20.56 -39.38
CA LYS A 157 5.70 -21.84 -39.20
C LYS A 157 4.80 -23.05 -39.44
N LEU A 158 3.49 -22.84 -39.55
CA LEU A 158 2.50 -23.89 -39.67
C LEU A 158 2.04 -24.08 -41.13
N PRO A 159 1.58 -25.31 -41.48
CA PRO A 159 0.94 -25.58 -42.77
C PRO A 159 -0.34 -24.75 -42.95
N GLU A 160 -0.68 -24.43 -44.20
CA GLU A 160 -1.81 -23.55 -44.56
C GLU A 160 -3.15 -23.94 -43.89
N ASN A 161 -3.42 -25.24 -43.76
CA ASN A 161 -4.66 -25.76 -43.16
C ASN A 161 -4.74 -25.64 -41.63
N GLN A 162 -3.65 -25.25 -40.97
CA GLN A 162 -3.59 -25.01 -39.52
C GLN A 162 -3.45 -23.53 -39.18
N ARG A 163 -3.30 -22.65 -40.18
CA ARG A 163 -3.17 -21.22 -39.95
C ARG A 163 -4.51 -20.63 -39.53
N VAL A 164 -4.46 -19.76 -38.53
CA VAL A 164 -5.61 -19.00 -38.04
C VAL A 164 -5.31 -17.52 -38.25
N VAL A 165 -6.32 -16.79 -38.71
CA VAL A 165 -6.31 -15.32 -38.73
C VAL A 165 -6.87 -14.88 -37.39
N HIS A 166 -6.07 -14.16 -36.59
CA HIS A 166 -6.47 -13.65 -35.27
C HIS A 166 -6.83 -12.17 -35.27
N MET A 167 -6.59 -11.49 -36.39
CA MET A 167 -6.98 -10.10 -36.57
C MET A 167 -7.31 -9.87 -38.04
N ASP A 168 -8.55 -9.49 -38.30
CA ASP A 168 -9.07 -9.19 -39.63
C ASP A 168 -9.63 -7.76 -39.61
N TYR A 169 -8.89 -6.81 -40.18
CA TYR A 169 -9.32 -5.41 -40.24
C TYR A 169 -10.47 -5.18 -41.21
N ASP A 170 -10.68 -6.06 -42.19
CA ASP A 170 -11.79 -5.96 -43.15
C ASP A 170 -13.12 -6.46 -42.54
N ASN A 171 -13.05 -7.34 -41.54
CA ASN A 171 -14.20 -7.91 -40.84
C ASN A 171 -14.05 -7.83 -39.30
N TYR A 172 -13.61 -6.69 -38.79
CA TYR A 172 -13.15 -6.53 -37.39
C TYR A 172 -14.13 -7.06 -36.32
N ASP A 173 -15.39 -6.63 -36.34
CA ASP A 173 -16.39 -7.04 -35.34
C ASP A 173 -17.01 -8.42 -35.63
N GLY A 174 -17.04 -8.82 -36.91
CA GLY A 174 -17.69 -10.03 -37.39
C GLY A 174 -16.77 -11.25 -37.47
N HIS A 175 -15.46 -11.05 -37.37
CA HIS A 175 -14.49 -12.12 -37.51
C HIS A 175 -14.60 -13.13 -36.37
N ARG A 176 -14.54 -14.42 -36.73
CA ARG A 176 -14.63 -15.54 -35.81
C ARG A 176 -13.68 -16.65 -36.24
N HIS A 177 -13.06 -17.33 -35.28
CA HIS A 177 -12.34 -18.58 -35.53
C HIS A 177 -12.71 -19.65 -34.51
N LEU A 178 -12.37 -20.89 -34.85
CA LEU A 178 -12.61 -22.05 -33.99
C LEU A 178 -11.64 -22.04 -32.80
N VAL A 179 -12.11 -22.50 -31.64
CA VAL A 179 -11.26 -22.88 -30.51
C VAL A 179 -11.70 -24.23 -29.97
N LYS A 180 -10.73 -25.04 -29.61
CA LYS A 180 -10.92 -26.32 -28.94
C LYS A 180 -10.82 -26.12 -27.43
N VAL A 181 -11.91 -26.42 -26.73
CA VAL A 181 -12.02 -26.32 -25.27
C VAL A 181 -11.42 -27.56 -24.61
N VAL A 182 -10.66 -27.35 -23.54
CA VAL A 182 -10.04 -28.40 -22.73
C VAL A 182 -11.05 -28.92 -21.72
N GLU A 183 -11.19 -30.25 -21.64
CA GLU A 183 -12.09 -30.90 -20.68
C GLU A 183 -11.71 -30.63 -19.22
N ASN A 184 -12.69 -30.69 -18.32
CA ASN A 184 -12.50 -30.48 -16.88
C ASN A 184 -11.94 -29.09 -16.54
N THR A 185 -12.30 -28.08 -17.33
CA THR A 185 -11.95 -26.68 -17.08
C THR A 185 -13.21 -25.84 -16.87
N PRO A 186 -13.11 -24.67 -16.21
CA PRO A 186 -14.23 -23.74 -16.06
C PRO A 186 -14.94 -23.43 -17.38
N LEU A 187 -14.15 -23.21 -18.45
CA LEU A 187 -14.66 -22.85 -19.76
C LEU A 187 -15.55 -23.96 -20.36
N GLN A 188 -15.19 -25.23 -20.17
CA GLN A 188 -16.01 -26.36 -20.60
C GLN A 188 -17.37 -26.39 -19.88
N CYS A 189 -17.40 -26.07 -18.59
CA CYS A 189 -18.66 -25.98 -17.84
C CYS A 189 -19.57 -24.85 -18.37
N TRP A 190 -19.00 -23.69 -18.71
CA TRP A 190 -19.75 -22.53 -19.20
C TRP A 190 -20.36 -22.75 -20.58
N PHE A 191 -19.65 -23.43 -21.47
CA PHE A 191 -20.10 -23.66 -22.85
C PHE A 191 -20.67 -25.06 -23.06
N LYS A 192 -20.94 -25.82 -21.99
CA LYS A 192 -21.36 -27.23 -22.06
C LYS A 192 -22.52 -27.48 -23.04
N ASP A 193 -23.53 -26.61 -23.03
CA ASP A 193 -24.72 -26.75 -23.88
C ASP A 193 -24.50 -26.27 -25.32
N SER A 194 -23.34 -25.66 -25.60
CA SER A 194 -22.94 -25.13 -26.92
C SER A 194 -21.84 -25.95 -27.59
N LEU A 195 -21.22 -26.89 -26.87
CA LEU A 195 -20.18 -27.77 -27.39
C LEU A 195 -20.84 -28.94 -28.12
N GLU A 196 -20.46 -29.15 -29.39
CA GLU A 196 -20.89 -30.35 -30.13
C GLU A 196 -20.33 -31.63 -29.47
N ASP A 197 -21.19 -32.64 -29.35
CA ASP A 197 -20.84 -33.96 -28.80
C ASP A 197 -19.61 -34.53 -29.50
N GLY A 198 -18.52 -34.72 -28.75
CA GLY A 198 -17.29 -35.36 -29.20
C GLY A 198 -16.27 -34.45 -29.90
N LYS A 199 -16.55 -33.16 -30.11
CA LYS A 199 -15.59 -32.22 -30.73
C LYS A 199 -14.97 -31.23 -29.73
N MET A 200 -15.73 -30.80 -28.72
CA MET A 200 -15.29 -29.78 -27.74
C MET A 200 -14.83 -28.48 -28.42
N GLU A 201 -15.59 -27.99 -29.40
CA GLU A 201 -15.23 -26.82 -30.21
C GLU A 201 -16.32 -25.75 -30.17
N ILE A 202 -15.93 -24.47 -30.17
CA ILE A 202 -16.82 -23.31 -30.34
C ILE A 202 -16.17 -22.26 -31.26
N LEU A 203 -16.96 -21.39 -31.87
CA LEU A 203 -16.45 -20.23 -32.61
C LEU A 203 -16.37 -19.03 -31.66
N VAL A 204 -15.24 -18.33 -31.63
CA VAL A 204 -15.03 -17.12 -30.81
C VAL A 204 -14.63 -15.95 -31.67
N ASN A 205 -14.87 -14.73 -31.18
CA ASN A 205 -14.37 -13.51 -31.82
C ASN A 205 -12.88 -13.31 -31.58
N SER A 206 -12.25 -12.58 -32.50
CA SER A 206 -10.80 -12.41 -32.45
C SER A 206 -10.39 -11.12 -33.17
N TYR A 207 -9.59 -10.33 -32.47
CA TYR A 207 -8.99 -9.09 -32.95
C TYR A 207 -7.73 -8.79 -32.12
N HIS A 208 -6.82 -9.75 -32.08
CA HIS A 208 -5.54 -9.64 -31.40
C HIS A 208 -4.42 -10.14 -32.32
N HIS A 209 -3.34 -9.37 -32.43
CA HIS A 209 -2.15 -9.79 -33.15
C HIS A 209 -1.04 -10.29 -32.21
N GLN A 210 -1.12 -9.95 -30.91
CA GLN A 210 -0.34 -10.57 -29.84
C GLN A 210 -1.11 -11.71 -29.16
N GLY A 211 -0.39 -12.63 -28.52
CA GLY A 211 -0.97 -13.72 -27.75
C GLY A 211 0.06 -14.48 -26.91
N VAL A 212 -0.40 -15.39 -26.06
CA VAL A 212 0.49 -16.13 -25.15
C VAL A 212 1.42 -17.08 -25.92
N LYS A 213 2.74 -16.89 -25.75
CA LYS A 213 3.80 -17.75 -26.32
C LYS A 213 4.26 -18.81 -25.35
N ARG A 214 4.61 -18.39 -24.13
CA ARG A 214 4.89 -19.29 -23.02
C ARG A 214 3.95 -18.95 -21.88
N LEU A 215 3.06 -19.88 -21.58
CA LEU A 215 2.20 -19.78 -20.40
C LEU A 215 3.04 -19.87 -19.13
N ALA A 216 2.77 -19.02 -18.15
CA ALA A 216 3.41 -19.09 -16.84
C ALA A 216 3.07 -20.42 -16.14
N GLN A 217 4.03 -20.97 -15.39
CA GLN A 217 3.90 -22.31 -14.77
C GLN A 217 2.72 -22.44 -13.80
N ARG A 218 2.25 -21.32 -13.26
CA ARG A 218 1.11 -21.24 -12.34
C ARG A 218 -0.24 -21.54 -13.01
N PHE A 219 -0.35 -21.43 -14.33
CA PHE A 219 -1.62 -21.50 -15.03
C PHE A 219 -1.81 -22.78 -15.83
N VAL A 220 -3.08 -23.17 -15.98
CA VAL A 220 -3.51 -24.30 -16.81
C VAL A 220 -4.35 -23.77 -17.98
N PRO A 221 -4.08 -24.18 -19.23
CA PRO A 221 -4.85 -23.76 -20.39
C PRO A 221 -6.27 -24.34 -20.38
N MET A 222 -7.22 -23.59 -20.92
CA MET A 222 -8.63 -23.95 -21.04
C MET A 222 -9.12 -24.05 -22.49
N ALA A 223 -8.44 -23.39 -23.43
CA ALA A 223 -8.78 -23.47 -24.84
C ALA A 223 -7.55 -23.22 -25.72
N PHE A 224 -7.57 -23.82 -26.91
CA PHE A 224 -6.56 -23.64 -27.94
C PHE A 224 -7.20 -23.34 -29.30
N ALA A 225 -6.64 -22.40 -30.05
CA ALA A 225 -6.93 -22.26 -31.48
C ALA A 225 -6.26 -23.40 -32.29
N PRO A 226 -6.71 -23.68 -33.53
CA PRO A 226 -6.14 -24.72 -34.39
C PRO A 226 -4.63 -24.61 -34.65
N ASP A 227 -4.06 -23.41 -34.56
CA ASP A 227 -2.61 -23.16 -34.68
C ASP A 227 -1.84 -23.41 -33.37
N GLY A 228 -2.54 -23.81 -32.30
CA GLY A 228 -1.98 -24.08 -30.99
C GLY A 228 -1.87 -22.87 -30.06
N LEU A 229 -2.35 -21.69 -30.49
CA LEU A 229 -2.39 -20.51 -29.61
C LEU A 229 -3.33 -20.76 -28.42
N ILE A 230 -2.92 -20.35 -27.22
CA ILE A 230 -3.75 -20.45 -26.01
C ILE A 230 -4.79 -19.32 -26.01
N GLU A 231 -6.07 -19.70 -25.92
CA GLU A 231 -7.21 -18.79 -26.00
C GLU A 231 -7.88 -18.52 -24.65
N GLY A 232 -7.50 -19.29 -23.63
CA GLY A 232 -7.91 -19.07 -22.25
C GLY A 232 -7.11 -19.92 -21.30
N PHE A 233 -6.93 -19.45 -20.07
CA PHE A 233 -6.21 -20.15 -19.01
C PHE A 233 -6.66 -19.66 -17.63
N TYR A 234 -6.44 -20.48 -16.61
CA TYR A 234 -6.82 -20.15 -15.23
C TYR A 234 -5.81 -20.68 -14.22
N ASP A 235 -5.87 -20.16 -13.00
CA ASP A 235 -5.13 -20.68 -11.86
C ASP A 235 -5.97 -21.77 -11.14
N PRO A 236 -5.56 -23.05 -11.18
CA PRO A 236 -6.32 -24.12 -10.54
C PRO A 236 -6.33 -24.01 -9.01
N ASP A 237 -5.30 -23.42 -8.39
CA ASP A 237 -5.21 -23.26 -6.93
C ASP A 237 -6.00 -22.03 -6.44
N ALA A 238 -6.31 -21.10 -7.35
CA ALA A 238 -7.10 -19.89 -7.10
C ALA A 238 -8.42 -19.86 -7.87
N TYR A 239 -9.04 -21.02 -8.13
CA TYR A 239 -10.37 -21.10 -8.73
C TYR A 239 -11.38 -21.80 -7.82
N ASN A 240 -12.19 -20.99 -7.14
CA ASN A 240 -13.40 -21.38 -6.44
C ASN A 240 -14.27 -20.13 -6.25
N PRO A 241 -15.20 -19.84 -7.17
CA PRO A 241 -16.03 -18.64 -7.11
C PRO A 241 -16.83 -18.51 -5.81
N GLU A 242 -17.26 -19.61 -5.21
CA GLU A 242 -18.01 -19.60 -3.94
C GLU A 242 -17.15 -19.16 -2.75
N GLU A 243 -15.84 -19.35 -2.81
CA GLU A 243 -14.87 -18.97 -1.76
C GLU A 243 -14.18 -17.64 -2.03
N GLY A 244 -14.56 -16.94 -3.10
CA GLY A 244 -13.96 -15.69 -3.52
C GLY A 244 -12.58 -15.85 -4.16
N LYS A 245 -12.32 -16.98 -4.81
CA LYS A 245 -11.10 -17.23 -5.59
C LYS A 245 -11.45 -17.31 -7.06
N PHE A 246 -10.86 -16.43 -7.88
CA PHE A 246 -11.06 -16.45 -9.31
C PHE A 246 -9.88 -15.74 -9.97
N ILE A 247 -8.94 -16.47 -10.58
CA ILE A 247 -7.84 -15.86 -11.35
C ILE A 247 -7.80 -16.51 -12.72
N MET A 248 -8.10 -15.72 -13.76
CA MET A 248 -8.28 -16.24 -15.11
C MET A 248 -7.97 -15.20 -16.19
N GLY A 249 -7.48 -15.67 -17.34
CA GLY A 249 -7.35 -14.92 -18.57
C GLY A 249 -8.09 -15.58 -19.74
N LEU A 250 -8.80 -14.78 -20.54
CA LEU A 250 -9.40 -15.16 -21.83
C LEU A 250 -8.85 -14.25 -22.92
N GLN A 251 -8.45 -14.80 -24.06
CA GLN A 251 -7.87 -14.03 -25.17
C GLN A 251 -8.96 -13.46 -26.08
N PHE A 252 -10.02 -14.22 -26.34
CA PHE A 252 -11.24 -13.75 -27.00
C PHE A 252 -12.12 -12.90 -26.08
N HIS A 253 -13.21 -12.36 -26.63
CA HIS A 253 -14.05 -11.33 -26.03
C HIS A 253 -15.50 -11.78 -25.84
N PRO A 254 -15.81 -12.55 -24.78
CA PRO A 254 -17.14 -13.07 -24.54
C PRO A 254 -18.22 -11.98 -24.38
N GLU A 255 -17.86 -10.77 -23.94
CA GLU A 255 -18.79 -9.65 -23.80
C GLU A 255 -19.29 -9.10 -25.15
N ARG A 256 -18.54 -9.37 -26.24
CA ARG A 256 -18.85 -8.94 -27.61
C ARG A 256 -19.34 -10.06 -28.53
N MET A 257 -19.45 -11.29 -28.03
CA MET A 257 -20.00 -12.42 -28.80
C MET A 257 -21.52 -12.36 -28.78
N ARG A 258 -22.08 -11.43 -29.58
CA ARG A 258 -23.51 -11.12 -29.65
C ARG A 258 -23.99 -11.11 -31.09
N HIS A 259 -25.26 -11.45 -31.28
CA HIS A 259 -25.91 -11.38 -32.57
C HIS A 259 -26.01 -9.92 -33.07
N PRO A 260 -25.73 -9.66 -34.36
CA PRO A 260 -25.87 -8.33 -34.94
C PRO A 260 -27.27 -7.73 -34.66
N ASP A 261 -27.32 -6.44 -34.32
CA ASP A 261 -28.55 -5.68 -34.06
C ASP A 261 -29.38 -6.13 -32.83
N THR A 262 -28.85 -7.02 -31.98
CA THR A 262 -29.49 -7.44 -30.72
C THR A 262 -28.48 -7.48 -29.57
N ASP A 263 -28.97 -7.44 -28.33
CA ASP A 263 -28.15 -7.67 -27.14
C ASP A 263 -28.03 -9.18 -26.78
N GLU A 264 -28.54 -10.08 -27.62
CA GLU A 264 -28.49 -11.52 -27.38
C GLU A 264 -27.08 -12.09 -27.65
N PHE A 265 -26.58 -12.92 -26.75
CA PHE A 265 -25.28 -13.57 -26.89
C PHE A 265 -25.33 -14.72 -27.91
N ASP A 266 -24.23 -14.90 -28.65
CA ASP A 266 -24.03 -16.01 -29.59
C ASP A 266 -24.18 -17.38 -28.89
N TYR A 267 -23.80 -17.45 -27.62
CA TYR A 267 -23.94 -18.63 -26.76
C TYR A 267 -24.45 -18.28 -25.36
N PRO A 268 -25.23 -19.15 -24.72
CA PRO A 268 -25.63 -18.98 -23.32
C PRO A 268 -24.43 -18.95 -22.36
N GLY A 269 -23.29 -19.52 -22.77
CA GLY A 269 -22.06 -19.55 -22.01
C GLY A 269 -21.30 -18.23 -21.95
N CYS A 270 -21.47 -17.32 -22.92
CA CYS A 270 -20.75 -16.04 -23.00
C CYS A 270 -20.77 -15.22 -21.70
N PRO A 271 -21.92 -14.97 -21.04
CA PRO A 271 -21.96 -14.21 -19.80
C PRO A 271 -21.31 -14.91 -18.59
N SER A 272 -21.07 -16.22 -18.65
CA SER A 272 -20.67 -17.03 -17.48
C SER A 272 -19.36 -16.57 -16.86
N ALA A 273 -18.41 -16.10 -17.68
CA ALA A 273 -17.13 -15.58 -17.19
C ALA A 273 -17.33 -14.39 -16.23
N TYR A 274 -18.24 -13.47 -16.57
CA TYR A 274 -18.57 -12.32 -15.73
C TYR A 274 -19.43 -12.73 -14.53
N GLN A 275 -20.37 -13.66 -14.71
CA GLN A 275 -21.21 -14.17 -13.62
C GLN A 275 -20.36 -14.82 -12.52
N GLU A 276 -19.49 -15.76 -12.88
CA GLU A 276 -18.63 -16.46 -11.92
C GLU A 276 -17.56 -15.51 -11.34
N PHE A 277 -17.06 -14.55 -12.13
CA PHE A 277 -16.17 -13.52 -11.63
C PHE A 277 -16.86 -12.65 -10.56
N VAL A 278 -18.02 -12.05 -10.87
CA VAL A 278 -18.73 -11.18 -9.90
C VAL A 278 -19.18 -11.96 -8.67
N LYS A 279 -19.59 -13.22 -8.84
CA LYS A 279 -19.86 -14.14 -7.73
C LYS A 279 -18.65 -14.32 -6.82
N ALA A 280 -17.46 -14.51 -7.39
CA ALA A 280 -16.21 -14.54 -6.63
C ALA A 280 -15.91 -13.22 -5.93
N VAL A 281 -16.13 -12.08 -6.59
CA VAL A 281 -15.98 -10.74 -5.99
C VAL A 281 -16.89 -10.58 -4.77
N ILE A 282 -18.17 -10.98 -4.87
CA ILE A 282 -19.14 -10.93 -3.77
C ILE A 282 -18.67 -11.84 -2.61
N ALA A 283 -18.23 -13.07 -2.92
CA ALA A 283 -17.74 -14.00 -1.90
C ALA A 283 -16.46 -13.49 -1.21
N TYR A 284 -15.53 -12.92 -1.97
CA TYR A 284 -14.29 -12.31 -1.47
C TYR A 284 -14.60 -11.12 -0.55
N GLN A 285 -15.52 -10.24 -0.95
CA GLN A 285 -16.02 -9.17 -0.09
C GLN A 285 -16.61 -9.70 1.22
N LYS A 286 -17.51 -10.68 1.15
CA LYS A 286 -18.10 -11.28 2.35
C LYS A 286 -17.04 -11.86 3.28
N LYS A 287 -16.01 -12.50 2.72
CA LYS A 287 -14.87 -13.02 3.46
C LYS A 287 -14.10 -11.90 4.16
N LEU A 288 -13.76 -10.81 3.47
CA LEU A 288 -13.12 -9.64 4.08
C LEU A 288 -13.98 -9.02 5.20
N ASN A 289 -15.29 -8.92 4.99
CA ASN A 289 -16.23 -8.41 5.99
C ASN A 289 -16.39 -9.37 7.19
N SER A 290 -16.22 -10.68 6.99
CA SER A 290 -16.23 -11.69 8.05
C SER A 290 -14.90 -11.75 8.82
N SER A 291 -13.78 -11.48 8.17
CA SER A 291 -12.46 -11.32 8.81
C SER A 291 -12.36 -10.00 9.57
N THR A 292 -13.10 -8.98 9.13
CA THR A 292 -13.38 -7.75 9.90
C THR A 292 -14.63 -7.89 10.77
N SER A 293 -15.09 -9.13 11.05
CA SER A 293 -16.13 -9.34 12.06
C SER A 293 -15.62 -8.81 13.39
N VAL A 294 -16.16 -7.64 13.72
CA VAL A 294 -16.26 -7.11 15.07
C VAL A 294 -16.50 -8.31 16.00
N PRO A 295 -15.69 -8.49 17.06
CA PRO A 295 -15.97 -9.50 18.08
C PRO A 295 -17.45 -9.37 18.43
N LYS A 296 -18.20 -10.50 18.49
CA LYS A 296 -19.62 -10.57 18.94
C LYS A 296 -19.98 -9.32 19.74
N PRO A 297 -21.02 -8.56 19.37
CA PRO A 297 -21.23 -7.20 19.87
C PRO A 297 -20.88 -7.20 21.34
N LEU A 298 -19.78 -6.52 21.69
CA LEU A 298 -19.39 -6.29 23.07
C LEU A 298 -20.70 -5.96 23.77
N LYS A 299 -21.08 -6.71 24.81
CA LYS A 299 -22.22 -6.33 25.64
C LYS A 299 -21.87 -4.93 26.13
N LEU A 300 -22.36 -3.92 25.42
CA LEU A 300 -22.03 -2.55 25.69
C LEU A 300 -22.56 -2.33 27.10
N ASN A 301 -21.68 -1.91 28.00
CA ASN A 301 -22.14 -1.49 29.30
C ASN A 301 -23.18 -0.37 29.08
N GLN A 302 -24.03 -0.16 30.08
CA GLN A 302 -25.17 0.72 29.95
C GLN A 302 -24.77 2.16 29.53
N GLU A 303 -23.54 2.55 29.82
CA GLU A 303 -22.94 3.81 29.42
C GLU A 303 -22.62 3.89 27.91
N MET A 304 -21.99 2.86 27.35
CA MET A 304 -21.65 2.83 25.91
C MET A 304 -22.90 2.72 25.03
N GLU A 305 -23.93 1.99 25.48
CA GLU A 305 -25.22 1.93 24.77
C GLU A 305 -25.96 3.29 24.82
N ASN A 306 -25.78 4.04 25.91
CA ASN A 306 -26.31 5.40 26.02
C ASN A 306 -25.59 6.36 25.07
N LYS A 307 -24.24 6.32 24.99
CA LYS A 307 -23.46 7.13 24.04
C LYS A 307 -23.83 6.83 22.59
N ARG A 308 -23.97 5.54 22.24
CA ARG A 308 -24.45 5.09 20.93
C ARG A 308 -25.83 5.66 20.59
N ARG A 309 -26.79 5.59 21.53
CA ARG A 309 -28.15 6.14 21.33
C ARG A 309 -28.17 7.66 21.16
N ILE A 310 -27.29 8.39 21.86
CA ILE A 310 -27.16 9.85 21.73
C ILE A 310 -26.65 10.23 20.34
N ILE A 311 -25.61 9.55 19.84
CA ILE A 311 -25.03 9.81 18.50
C ILE A 311 -26.04 9.50 17.40
N VAL A 312 -26.74 8.35 17.47
CA VAL A 312 -27.77 7.99 16.48
C VAL A 312 -28.92 8.99 16.47
N ARG A 313 -29.34 9.47 17.65
CA ARG A 313 -30.37 10.50 17.78
C ARG A 313 -29.91 11.85 17.19
N SER A 314 -28.66 12.22 17.40
CA SER A 314 -28.02 13.41 16.82
C SER A 314 -28.09 13.40 15.28
N PHE A 315 -27.72 12.28 14.65
CA PHE A 315 -27.79 12.15 13.19
C PHE A 315 -29.23 12.16 12.66
N SER A 316 -30.16 11.55 13.37
CA SER A 316 -31.57 11.60 13.00
C SER A 316 -32.14 13.02 13.06
N LEU A 317 -31.74 13.83 14.04
CA LEU A 317 -32.13 15.23 14.16
C LEU A 317 -31.52 16.10 13.06
N ALA A 318 -30.23 15.91 12.75
CA ALA A 318 -29.56 16.61 11.65
C ALA A 318 -30.21 16.30 10.29
N LYS A 319 -30.59 15.04 10.04
CA LYS A 319 -31.31 14.63 8.82
C LYS A 319 -32.68 15.29 8.72
N ASN A 320 -33.42 15.37 9.82
CA ASN A 320 -34.73 16.03 9.86
C ASN A 320 -34.62 17.54 9.62
N LEU A 321 -33.58 18.19 10.15
CA LEU A 321 -33.27 19.61 9.88
C LEU A 321 -32.97 19.86 8.40
N TYR A 322 -32.17 18.98 7.78
CA TYR A 322 -31.81 19.10 6.37
C TYR A 322 -33.01 18.90 5.43
N THR A 323 -33.93 18.00 5.79
CA THR A 323 -35.12 17.69 4.98
C THR A 323 -36.29 18.65 5.21
N ALA A 324 -36.40 19.29 6.38
CA ALA A 324 -37.50 20.20 6.72
C ALA A 324 -37.29 21.67 6.29
N GLY A 325 -36.17 22.01 5.64
CA GLY A 325 -36.01 23.32 5.00
C GLY A 325 -36.03 24.53 5.95
N GLY A 326 -35.53 24.37 7.18
CA GLY A 326 -35.15 25.50 8.04
C GLY A 326 -36.25 26.17 8.88
N GLU A 327 -37.51 25.71 8.87
CA GLU A 327 -38.51 26.21 9.84
C GLU A 327 -38.49 25.41 11.16
N MET A 328 -38.39 26.16 12.26
CA MET A 328 -37.85 25.75 13.57
C MET A 328 -38.70 24.78 14.40
N ALA A 329 -38.01 23.87 15.07
CA ALA A 329 -38.23 23.59 16.50
C ALA A 329 -36.88 23.73 17.23
N THR A 330 -36.89 24.20 18.48
CA THR A 330 -35.73 24.49 19.34
C THR A 330 -34.91 23.23 19.65
N ILE A 331 -34.12 22.77 18.68
CA ILE A 331 -33.12 21.72 18.88
C ILE A 331 -31.91 22.37 19.54
N LYS A 332 -31.56 21.89 20.74
CA LYS A 332 -30.38 22.40 21.44
C LYS A 332 -29.13 21.94 20.71
N GLU A 333 -28.18 22.84 20.50
CA GLU A 333 -26.88 22.56 19.85
C GLU A 333 -26.16 21.37 20.52
N SER A 334 -26.32 21.22 21.85
CA SER A 334 -25.84 20.08 22.62
C SER A 334 -26.37 18.70 22.17
N GLU A 335 -27.53 18.64 21.50
CA GLU A 335 -28.11 17.40 20.98
C GLU A 335 -27.53 17.01 19.61
N LEU A 336 -26.86 17.95 18.92
CA LEU A 336 -26.16 17.74 17.65
C LEU A 336 -24.64 17.57 17.83
N GLN A 337 -24.11 18.07 18.94
CA GLN A 337 -22.69 18.09 19.28
C GLN A 337 -22.06 16.69 19.25
N ALA A 338 -22.72 15.68 19.81
CA ALA A 338 -22.18 14.32 19.85
C ALA A 338 -22.05 13.68 18.45
N GLY A 339 -22.94 14.02 17.52
CA GLY A 339 -22.82 13.60 16.12
C GLY A 339 -21.73 14.38 15.36
N ALA A 340 -21.55 15.67 15.68
CA ALA A 340 -20.49 16.50 15.13
C ALA A 340 -19.10 16.03 15.58
N GLU A 341 -18.89 15.79 16.87
CA GLU A 341 -17.65 15.23 17.42
C GLU A 341 -17.35 13.82 16.89
N PHE A 342 -18.38 13.00 16.68
CA PHE A 342 -18.24 11.69 16.02
C PHE A 342 -17.81 11.81 14.55
N LEU A 343 -18.28 12.83 13.81
CA LEU A 343 -17.82 13.09 12.46
C LEU A 343 -16.39 13.64 12.46
N GLU A 344 -16.07 14.63 13.31
CA GLU A 344 -14.73 15.24 13.40
C GLU A 344 -13.64 14.24 13.77
N SER A 345 -13.94 13.31 14.68
CA SER A 345 -13.02 12.21 15.03
C SER A 345 -12.80 11.20 13.90
N ASN A 346 -13.73 11.07 12.95
CA ASN A 346 -13.64 10.18 11.79
C ASN A 346 -13.29 10.90 10.47
N THR A 347 -13.15 12.22 10.47
CA THR A 347 -12.76 13.03 9.29
C THR A 347 -11.34 13.60 9.37
N ALA A 348 -10.55 13.26 10.40
CA ALA A 348 -9.13 13.59 10.46
C ALA A 348 -8.36 12.94 9.29
N LEU A 349 -7.77 13.77 8.43
CA LEU A 349 -7.03 13.34 7.25
C LEU A 349 -5.64 12.78 7.63
N SER A 350 -5.20 11.75 6.91
CA SER A 350 -3.84 11.20 7.03
C SER A 350 -2.79 12.14 6.42
N VAL A 351 -1.53 11.99 6.86
CA VAL A 351 -0.35 12.69 6.29
C VAL A 351 -0.24 12.54 4.76
N GLN A 352 -0.75 11.43 4.19
CA GLN A 352 -0.84 11.20 2.75
C GLN A 352 -1.90 12.08 2.05
N GLN A 353 -3.03 12.37 2.69
CA GLN A 353 -4.08 13.25 2.16
C GLN A 353 -3.68 14.73 2.26
N GLU A 354 -2.89 15.09 3.27
CA GLU A 354 -2.30 16.42 3.43
C GLU A 354 -1.17 16.67 2.39
N ASN A 355 -0.39 15.64 2.07
CA ASN A 355 0.57 15.66 0.96
C ASN A 355 -0.11 15.87 -0.41
N ARG A 356 -1.35 15.39 -0.59
CA ARG A 356 -2.16 15.64 -1.80
C ARG A 356 -2.66 17.09 -1.88
N LEU A 357 -3.05 17.70 -0.77
CA LEU A 357 -3.43 19.12 -0.72
C LEU A 357 -2.25 20.05 -1.04
N LYS A 358 -1.02 19.66 -0.66
CA LYS A 358 0.23 20.34 -1.03
C LYS A 358 0.60 20.14 -2.51
N GLN A 359 0.27 18.98 -3.11
CA GLN A 359 0.49 18.71 -4.55
C GLN A 359 -0.45 19.50 -5.49
N MET A 360 -1.60 19.98 -5.02
CA MET A 360 -2.54 20.75 -5.83
C MET A 360 -2.18 22.24 -6.00
N GLY A 361 -1.00 22.66 -5.54
CA GLY A 361 -0.49 24.00 -5.79
C GLY A 361 -1.19 25.07 -4.96
N ALA A 362 -1.09 24.97 -3.63
CA ALA A 362 -0.95 26.19 -2.85
C ALA A 362 0.44 26.77 -3.18
N THR A 363 0.45 27.70 -4.12
CA THR A 363 1.58 28.50 -4.62
C THR A 363 2.65 28.77 -3.56
N VAL A 364 3.94 28.54 -3.87
CA VAL A 364 5.04 29.54 -3.81
C VAL A 364 6.38 28.89 -4.24
N ARG A 365 6.86 29.34 -5.43
CA ARG A 365 8.25 29.58 -5.88
C ARG A 365 9.43 28.76 -5.30
N ASN A 366 9.95 27.80 -6.11
CA ASN A 366 11.38 27.56 -6.45
C ASN A 366 11.65 26.07 -6.81
N GLY A 367 11.12 25.60 -7.93
CA GLY A 367 11.18 24.19 -8.37
C GLY A 367 12.54 23.66 -8.83
N GLY A 368 13.57 24.50 -8.99
CA GLY A 368 14.87 24.07 -9.52
C GLY A 368 15.70 23.20 -8.56
N ASN A 369 15.72 23.56 -7.27
CA ASN A 369 16.52 22.86 -6.25
C ASN A 369 15.92 21.52 -5.80
N TYR A 370 14.63 21.31 -6.10
CA TYR A 370 13.89 20.10 -5.72
C TYR A 370 14.17 18.92 -6.69
N MET A 371 14.30 19.20 -7.99
CA MET A 371 14.56 18.19 -9.02
C MET A 371 15.96 17.56 -8.92
N GLN A 372 16.93 18.30 -8.38
CA GLN A 372 18.31 17.82 -8.26
C GLN A 372 18.51 16.86 -7.08
N LYS A 373 17.69 16.97 -6.03
CA LYS A 373 17.72 16.07 -4.86
C LYS A 373 17.04 14.72 -5.09
N LEU A 374 16.16 14.62 -6.08
CA LEU A 374 15.42 13.39 -6.42
C LEU A 374 16.31 12.35 -7.13
N LYS A 375 17.18 12.77 -8.05
CA LYS A 375 18.08 11.87 -8.79
C LYS A 375 19.08 11.13 -7.91
N LEU A 376 19.53 11.78 -6.85
CA LEU A 376 20.51 11.22 -5.91
C LEU A 376 19.98 10.13 -4.98
N ASN A 377 18.66 9.99 -4.88
CA ASN A 377 18.02 9.00 -4.03
C ASN A 377 17.79 7.66 -4.75
N GLU A 378 17.59 7.66 -6.07
CA GLU A 378 17.34 6.44 -6.87
C GLU A 378 18.55 5.51 -6.95
N GLU A 379 19.77 6.04 -7.06
CA GLU A 379 20.98 5.22 -7.13
C GLU A 379 21.33 4.54 -5.80
N ARG A 380 21.09 5.23 -4.68
CA ARG A 380 21.29 4.68 -3.32
C ARG A 380 20.35 3.50 -3.04
N GLU A 381 19.13 3.57 -3.55
CA GLU A 381 18.11 2.53 -3.35
C GLU A 381 18.44 1.23 -4.12
N ARG A 382 19.04 1.34 -5.32
CA ARG A 382 19.47 0.19 -6.12
C ARG A 382 20.59 -0.60 -5.45
N LEU A 383 21.51 0.08 -4.77
CA LEU A 383 22.64 -0.58 -4.10
C LEU A 383 22.19 -1.38 -2.86
N ALA A 384 21.25 -0.83 -2.08
CA ALA A 384 20.74 -1.48 -0.87
C ALA A 384 20.02 -2.81 -1.16
N ARG A 385 19.23 -2.88 -2.24
CA ARG A 385 18.50 -4.10 -2.65
C ARG A 385 19.42 -5.26 -3.02
N ASN A 386 20.59 -4.96 -3.59
CA ASN A 386 21.54 -5.97 -4.03
C ASN A 386 22.30 -6.63 -2.86
N VAL A 387 22.42 -5.91 -1.74
CA VAL A 387 23.04 -6.41 -0.50
C VAL A 387 22.06 -7.28 0.28
N MET A 388 20.81 -6.85 0.41
CA MET A 388 19.77 -7.60 1.12
C MET A 388 19.42 -8.94 0.48
N GLY A 389 19.57 -9.08 -0.84
CA GLY A 389 19.33 -10.35 -1.56
C GLY A 389 20.35 -11.47 -1.30
N LYS A 390 21.44 -11.21 -0.57
CA LYS A 390 22.52 -12.19 -0.32
C LYS A 390 22.57 -12.75 1.10
N MET A 391 21.61 -12.43 1.97
CA MET A 391 21.61 -12.82 3.40
C MET A 391 20.64 -13.98 3.69
N SER A 392 20.94 -14.81 4.70
CA SER A 392 20.12 -15.99 5.08
C SER A 392 18.90 -15.62 5.94
N VAL A 393 17.94 -16.55 6.09
CA VAL A 393 16.69 -16.35 6.84
C VAL A 393 16.92 -16.14 8.35
N GLU A 394 17.92 -16.78 8.95
CA GLU A 394 18.31 -16.51 10.34
C GLU A 394 19.01 -15.14 10.49
N GLN A 395 19.77 -14.70 9.47
CA GLN A 395 20.35 -13.35 9.43
C GLN A 395 19.29 -12.25 9.22
N LEU A 396 18.19 -12.59 8.54
CA LEU A 396 17.01 -11.74 8.35
C LEU A 396 16.12 -11.68 9.60
N SER A 397 16.16 -12.68 10.49
CA SER A 397 15.40 -12.67 11.75
C SER A 397 16.12 -11.93 12.88
N ASP A 398 17.45 -11.82 12.84
CA ASP A 398 18.16 -10.96 13.79
C ASP A 398 17.90 -9.47 13.50
N LEU A 399 17.56 -9.10 12.26
CA LEU A 399 17.46 -7.73 11.70
C LEU A 399 16.40 -6.79 12.32
N ILE A 400 15.61 -7.24 13.30
CA ILE A 400 14.53 -6.45 13.91
C ILE A 400 14.75 -6.43 15.43
N CYS A 401 15.21 -5.28 15.93
CA CYS A 401 15.27 -5.02 17.37
C CYS A 401 14.11 -4.07 17.75
N GLY A 402 13.19 -4.53 18.59
CA GLY A 402 12.11 -3.74 19.18
C GLY A 402 11.10 -3.17 18.20
N GLY A 403 10.96 -3.79 17.01
CA GLY A 403 10.04 -3.32 15.96
C GLY A 403 10.46 -2.02 15.27
N ILE A 404 11.68 -1.51 15.50
CA ILE A 404 12.22 -0.36 14.76
C ILE A 404 12.75 -0.86 13.41
N ALA A 405 11.89 -0.86 12.38
CA ALA A 405 12.19 -1.39 11.05
C ALA A 405 13.13 -0.51 10.19
N ASP A 406 13.71 0.56 10.74
CA ASP A 406 14.39 1.61 9.94
C ASP A 406 15.66 2.16 10.63
N ILE A 407 16.58 1.30 11.10
CA ILE A 407 17.88 1.75 11.65
C ILE A 407 18.85 2.06 10.50
N SER A 408 18.91 3.33 10.09
CA SER A 408 19.75 3.83 8.98
C SER A 408 20.85 4.82 9.45
N TYR A 409 21.75 5.25 8.54
CA TYR A 409 22.92 6.08 8.90
C TYR A 409 22.43 7.39 9.54
N PRO A 410 23.01 7.90 10.65
CA PRO A 410 24.33 7.58 11.21
C PRO A 410 24.38 6.42 12.20
N PHE A 411 23.23 5.87 12.60
CA PHE A 411 23.13 4.82 13.60
C PHE A 411 23.71 3.50 13.09
N TRP A 412 24.39 2.78 13.97
CA TRP A 412 24.94 1.44 13.74
C TRP A 412 24.85 0.62 15.03
N GLY A 413 25.29 -0.63 15.01
CA GLY A 413 25.10 -1.58 16.10
C GLY A 413 23.86 -2.45 15.85
N VAL A 414 23.49 -3.27 16.84
CA VAL A 414 22.56 -4.40 16.65
C VAL A 414 23.12 -5.35 15.57
N ASN A 415 22.62 -5.31 14.33
CA ASN A 415 23.14 -6.10 13.20
C ASN A 415 23.82 -5.27 12.12
N ARG A 416 24.05 -3.98 12.41
CA ARG A 416 24.73 -3.08 11.49
C ARG A 416 26.18 -2.87 11.93
N PRO A 417 27.17 -3.30 11.12
CA PRO A 417 28.57 -3.18 11.48
C PRO A 417 28.99 -1.74 11.76
N SER A 418 30.00 -1.55 12.61
CA SER A 418 30.50 -0.24 13.02
C SER A 418 30.95 0.65 11.87
N TYR A 419 31.48 0.05 10.81
CA TYR A 419 31.88 0.77 9.59
C TYR A 419 30.69 1.30 8.77
N CYS A 420 29.46 0.87 9.05
CA CYS A 420 28.25 1.36 8.38
C CYS A 420 27.61 2.56 9.10
N GLY A 421 28.11 3.00 10.25
CA GLY A 421 27.63 4.18 10.95
C GLY A 421 28.77 5.10 11.38
N LYS A 422 28.46 6.05 12.27
CA LYS A 422 29.43 7.02 12.78
C LYS A 422 29.68 6.79 14.27
N SER A 423 30.92 6.97 14.71
CA SER A 423 31.24 6.97 16.14
C SER A 423 30.30 7.93 16.90
N GLY A 424 29.81 7.52 18.07
CA GLY A 424 28.80 8.28 18.83
C GLY A 424 27.34 7.92 18.51
N PHE A 425 27.10 7.05 17.50
CA PHE A 425 25.75 6.62 17.10
C PHE A 425 25.52 5.10 17.22
N GLU A 426 26.26 4.44 18.10
CA GLU A 426 26.10 3.00 18.36
C GLU A 426 24.81 2.72 19.14
N LEU A 427 23.99 1.82 18.60
CA LEU A 427 22.80 1.26 19.21
C LEU A 427 23.08 -0.16 19.66
N LYS A 428 22.76 -0.46 20.91
CA LYS A 428 22.79 -1.82 21.45
C LYS A 428 21.37 -2.37 21.50
N CYS A 429 21.20 -3.65 21.20
CA CYS A 429 19.93 -4.33 21.38
C CYS A 429 20.05 -5.28 22.55
N GLU A 430 19.26 -5.04 23.58
CA GLU A 430 19.21 -5.86 24.79
C GLU A 430 17.74 -6.20 25.04
N ASP A 431 17.42 -7.49 25.19
CA ASP A 431 16.05 -7.98 25.40
C ASP A 431 15.03 -7.46 24.36
N ASP A 432 15.43 -7.41 23.09
CA ASP A 432 14.62 -6.87 21.97
C ASP A 432 14.27 -5.37 22.13
N VAL A 433 15.11 -4.61 22.85
CA VAL A 433 14.96 -3.17 23.03
C VAL A 433 16.20 -2.43 22.53
N PRO A 434 16.05 -1.49 21.58
CA PRO A 434 17.17 -0.66 21.11
C PRO A 434 17.52 0.42 22.13
N ARG A 435 18.81 0.55 22.45
CA ARG A 435 19.37 1.46 23.45
C ARG A 435 20.59 2.21 22.92
N ILE A 436 20.82 3.42 23.41
CA ILE A 436 22.02 4.23 23.14
C ILE A 436 22.65 4.72 24.44
N GLU A 437 23.97 4.71 24.52
CA GLU A 437 24.73 5.23 25.66
C GLU A 437 25.08 6.70 25.45
N MET A 438 24.76 7.54 26.42
CA MET A 438 24.94 9.00 26.40
C MET A 438 25.65 9.45 27.68
N GLY A 439 26.97 9.29 27.72
CA GLY A 439 27.78 9.51 28.92
C GLY A 439 27.47 8.45 29.99
N GLU A 440 27.00 8.87 31.17
CA GLU A 440 26.60 7.95 32.25
C GLU A 440 25.14 7.49 32.16
N ASN A 441 24.40 7.94 31.14
CA ASN A 441 22.98 7.63 30.96
C ASN A 441 22.77 6.66 29.78
N THR A 442 21.87 5.69 29.95
CA THR A 442 21.38 4.83 28.86
C THR A 442 19.98 5.26 28.48
N LEU A 443 19.75 5.49 27.19
CA LEU A 443 18.45 5.88 26.66
C LEU A 443 17.85 4.73 25.85
N ARG A 444 16.60 4.37 26.16
CA ARG A 444 15.74 3.51 25.35
C ARG A 444 15.27 4.27 24.12
N ILE A 445 15.42 3.70 22.94
CA ILE A 445 14.93 4.27 21.70
C ILE A 445 13.46 3.89 21.51
N LEU A 446 12.61 4.91 21.33
CA LEU A 446 11.16 4.74 21.09
C LEU A 446 10.81 4.92 19.62
N GLY A 447 11.65 5.62 18.86
CA GLY A 447 11.46 5.81 17.43
C GLY A 447 12.56 6.64 16.79
N LEU A 448 12.73 6.44 15.49
CA LEU A 448 13.67 7.19 14.66
C LEU A 448 12.91 7.89 13.53
N ASN A 449 13.19 9.18 13.33
CA ASN A 449 12.71 9.96 12.20
C ASN A 449 13.90 10.53 11.44
N HIS A 450 14.36 9.79 10.43
CA HIS A 450 15.51 10.18 9.61
C HIS A 450 15.29 11.47 8.81
N GLN A 451 14.05 11.78 8.43
CA GLN A 451 13.74 12.99 7.67
C GLN A 451 13.95 14.26 8.50
N GLN A 452 13.60 14.21 9.78
CA GLN A 452 13.75 15.34 10.71
C GLN A 452 15.06 15.28 11.51
N GLN A 453 15.82 14.20 11.36
CA GLN A 453 16.97 13.85 12.20
C GLN A 453 16.62 13.80 13.68
N ILE A 454 15.43 13.27 14.00
CA ILE A 454 14.90 13.21 15.37
C ILE A 454 14.91 11.76 15.87
N LEU A 455 15.62 11.53 16.98
CA LEU A 455 15.62 10.30 17.75
C LEU A 455 14.74 10.55 18.97
N LYS A 456 13.64 9.81 19.07
CA LYS A 456 12.79 9.86 20.25
C LYS A 456 13.26 8.80 21.24
N ALA A 457 13.58 9.23 22.46
CA ALA A 457 14.10 8.33 23.48
C ALA A 457 13.59 8.64 24.88
N ALA A 458 13.66 7.65 25.76
CA ALA A 458 13.37 7.78 27.17
C ALA A 458 14.55 7.24 27.99
N ARG A 459 14.73 7.75 29.20
CA ARG A 459 15.75 7.23 30.13
C ARG A 459 15.40 5.79 30.53
N GLU A 460 16.33 4.86 30.35
CA GLU A 460 16.09 3.44 30.63
C GLU A 460 15.84 3.17 32.12
N ASP A 461 16.64 3.81 32.98
CA ASP A 461 16.57 3.68 34.45
C ASP A 461 15.32 4.33 35.07
N TYR A 462 14.50 5.00 34.26
CA TYR A 462 13.21 5.58 34.65
C TYR A 462 12.02 4.89 33.95
N TRP A 463 12.26 3.74 33.32
CA TRP A 463 11.22 3.05 32.56
C TRP A 463 10.21 2.32 33.45
N ASP A 464 10.66 1.58 34.45
CA ASP A 464 9.75 0.80 35.28
C ASP A 464 9.28 1.59 36.51
N ASP A 465 10.12 2.48 37.03
CA ASP A 465 9.82 3.38 38.15
C ASP A 465 10.54 4.74 38.03
N TYR A 466 10.40 5.58 39.06
CA TYR A 466 11.03 6.91 39.14
C TYR A 466 12.18 6.97 40.15
N CYS A 467 12.83 5.84 40.44
CA CYS A 467 13.87 5.72 41.43
C CYS A 467 15.18 5.15 40.84
N PRO A 468 16.05 5.99 40.28
CA PRO A 468 17.28 5.51 39.69
C PRO A 468 18.26 5.04 40.77
N SER A 469 19.19 4.17 40.39
CA SER A 469 20.30 3.75 41.27
C SER A 469 21.30 4.88 41.57
N LYS A 470 21.35 5.92 40.71
CA LYS A 470 22.22 7.09 40.86
C LYS A 470 21.50 8.36 40.45
N LEU A 471 21.69 9.44 41.20
CA LEU A 471 21.10 10.76 40.92
C LEU A 471 21.92 11.55 39.89
N ILE A 472 21.85 11.14 38.63
CA ILE A 472 22.59 11.77 37.53
C ILE A 472 21.62 12.45 36.56
N ASN A 473 21.85 13.75 36.32
CA ASN A 473 21.12 14.52 35.33
C ASN A 473 21.19 13.86 33.95
N THR A 474 20.15 14.02 33.15
CA THR A 474 20.18 13.53 31.77
C THR A 474 21.22 14.31 30.99
N THR A 475 22.24 13.59 30.54
CA THR A 475 23.29 14.06 29.66
C THR A 475 23.05 13.49 28.28
N ILE A 476 23.34 14.29 27.27
CA ILE A 476 23.39 13.86 25.88
C ILE A 476 24.77 14.18 25.34
N ASP A 477 25.17 13.46 24.32
CA ASP A 477 26.40 13.75 23.60
C ASP A 477 26.17 14.97 22.69
N PHE A 478 26.55 16.16 23.17
CA PHE A 478 26.37 17.41 22.43
C PHE A 478 27.29 17.54 21.20
N ASP A 479 28.26 16.65 21.02
CA ASP A 479 29.07 16.59 19.80
C ASP A 479 28.33 15.85 18.67
N HIS A 480 27.23 15.16 18.99
CA HIS A 480 26.41 14.40 18.05
C HIS A 480 24.90 14.70 18.10
N PHE A 481 24.39 15.28 19.19
CA PHE A 481 22.97 15.50 19.43
C PHE A 481 22.67 16.86 20.07
N ASP A 482 21.59 17.48 19.61
CA ASP A 482 20.93 18.61 20.24
C ASP A 482 19.59 18.18 20.80
N TYR A 483 19.09 18.93 21.78
CA TYR A 483 17.71 18.77 22.21
C TYR A 483 16.72 19.20 21.12
N GLY A 484 15.64 18.42 20.93
CA GLY A 484 14.57 18.72 19.99
C GLY A 484 13.81 20.02 20.34
N PRO A 485 13.09 20.61 19.38
CA PRO A 485 12.51 21.94 19.52
C PRO A 485 11.31 22.03 20.50
N SER A 486 10.75 20.90 20.93
CA SER A 486 9.52 20.85 21.75
C SER A 486 9.69 19.95 22.97
N LEU A 487 10.54 20.40 23.91
CA LEU A 487 10.73 19.73 25.20
C LEU A 487 10.72 20.70 26.38
N ARG A 488 10.38 20.18 27.56
CA ARG A 488 10.56 20.85 28.84
C ARG A 488 11.44 20.02 29.78
N LYS A 489 12.08 20.72 30.72
CA LYS A 489 12.89 20.12 31.78
C LYS A 489 11.98 19.78 32.96
N LEU A 490 11.83 18.49 33.22
CA LEU A 490 11.24 17.96 34.44
C LEU A 490 12.37 17.79 35.47
N THR A 491 12.30 18.52 36.57
CA THR A 491 13.23 18.37 37.68
C THR A 491 12.60 17.51 38.75
N LEU A 492 13.20 16.35 39.01
CA LEU A 492 12.89 15.47 40.11
C LEU A 492 13.79 15.81 41.30
N PHE A 493 13.20 16.02 42.47
CA PHE A 493 13.92 16.28 43.70
C PHE A 493 13.72 15.14 44.69
N TYR A 494 14.82 14.74 45.32
CA TYR A 494 14.89 13.60 46.22
C TYR A 494 15.26 14.06 47.63
N GLY A 495 14.46 13.66 48.63
CA GLY A 495 14.74 13.89 50.04
C GLY A 495 14.72 15.36 50.45
N CYS A 496 13.81 16.18 49.90
CA CYS A 496 13.68 17.58 50.28
C CYS A 496 12.85 17.75 51.57
N PRO A 497 13.28 18.56 52.54
CA PRO A 497 12.45 18.92 53.68
C PRO A 497 11.21 19.67 53.19
N SER A 498 10.04 19.08 53.45
CA SER A 498 8.74 19.44 52.92
C SER A 498 8.34 20.91 53.08
N THR A 499 8.16 21.61 51.95
CA THR A 499 7.05 22.56 51.71
C THR A 499 6.89 22.79 50.19
N SER A 500 5.70 22.48 49.66
CA SER A 500 5.14 22.87 48.34
C SER A 500 5.74 22.28 47.06
N LEU A 501 5.72 20.96 46.90
CA LEU A 501 5.73 20.30 45.58
C LEU A 501 4.65 19.23 45.51
N ASN A 502 4.21 18.88 44.30
CA ASN A 502 3.33 17.74 44.04
C ASN A 502 4.08 16.44 44.42
N ALA A 503 3.90 15.97 45.65
CA ALA A 503 4.54 14.77 46.18
C ALA A 503 3.76 13.51 45.81
N PHE A 504 4.47 12.46 45.43
CA PHE A 504 3.91 11.14 45.08
C PHE A 504 4.50 10.04 45.96
N PRO A 505 3.85 8.87 46.11
CA PRO A 505 4.16 7.92 47.17
C PRO A 505 5.61 7.37 47.19
N THR A 506 6.02 6.98 48.39
CA THR A 506 7.35 7.08 49.01
C THR A 506 8.19 5.79 48.94
N ASN A 507 8.25 5.12 47.79
CA ASN A 507 8.98 3.85 47.65
C ASN A 507 10.30 3.97 46.88
N CYS A 508 10.95 5.13 46.90
CA CYS A 508 12.27 5.29 46.29
C CYS A 508 13.38 5.10 47.33
N SER A 509 14.26 4.13 47.11
CA SER A 509 15.45 3.89 47.92
C SER A 509 16.71 4.07 47.08
N ILE A 510 17.52 5.07 47.43
CA ILE A 510 18.81 5.34 46.79
C ILE A 510 19.91 5.04 47.82
N ASP A 511 20.84 4.16 47.48
CA ASP A 511 21.88 3.63 48.38
C ASP A 511 21.33 3.08 49.72
N GLY A 512 20.11 2.53 49.70
CA GLY A 512 19.44 1.96 50.88
C GLY A 512 18.75 2.98 51.78
N VAL A 513 18.71 4.27 51.40
CA VAL A 513 18.01 5.32 52.12
C VAL A 513 16.71 5.65 51.40
N MET A 514 15.59 5.54 52.11
CA MET A 514 14.27 5.91 51.59
C MET A 514 14.18 7.43 51.45
N MET A 515 13.77 7.89 50.27
CA MET A 515 13.66 9.31 49.95
C MET A 515 12.29 9.63 49.36
N ASP A 516 11.72 10.75 49.80
CA ASP A 516 10.55 11.33 49.17
C ASP A 516 10.93 11.94 47.83
N VAL A 517 10.09 11.71 46.81
CA VAL A 517 10.30 12.25 45.45
C VAL A 517 9.23 13.29 45.16
N SER A 518 9.67 14.41 44.63
CA SER A 518 8.83 15.53 44.23
C SER A 518 9.30 16.07 42.89
N TYR A 519 8.45 16.79 42.15
CA TYR A 519 8.80 17.21 40.80
C TYR A 519 8.34 18.63 40.47
N SER A 520 9.03 19.25 39.50
CA SER A 520 8.67 20.55 38.92
C SER A 520 8.89 20.54 37.41
N VAL A 521 7.99 21.19 36.68
CA VAL A 521 8.02 21.34 35.23
C VAL A 521 7.84 22.83 34.94
N THR A 522 8.90 23.62 34.82
CA THR A 522 8.75 25.08 34.60
C THR A 522 9.86 25.66 33.74
N SER A 523 9.49 26.51 32.78
CA SER A 523 10.35 27.47 32.05
C SER A 523 10.48 28.82 32.77
N GLY A 524 9.62 29.08 33.77
CA GLY A 524 9.63 30.30 34.57
C GLY A 524 9.38 29.93 36.03
N VAL A 525 10.41 30.07 36.85
CA VAL A 525 10.30 29.93 38.29
C VAL A 525 10.02 31.32 38.85
N GLY A 526 8.83 31.53 39.43
CA GLY A 526 8.79 32.44 40.57
C GLY A 526 9.64 31.78 41.65
N ASP A 527 10.77 32.40 42.00
CA ASP A 527 11.82 31.93 42.93
C ASP A 527 11.41 30.77 43.87
N PHE A 528 11.50 29.53 43.38
CA PHE A 528 11.34 28.33 44.16
C PHE A 528 12.73 27.80 44.47
N ARG A 529 13.20 28.09 45.69
CA ARG A 529 14.36 27.44 46.27
C ARG A 529 13.84 26.33 47.17
N PRO A 530 13.73 25.07 46.70
CA PRO A 530 13.59 23.98 47.65
C PRO A 530 14.76 24.06 48.62
N GLY A 531 14.57 23.62 49.87
CA GLY A 531 15.67 23.57 50.85
C GLY A 531 16.85 22.70 50.37
N VAL A 532 17.82 22.43 51.24
CA VAL A 532 18.89 21.47 50.91
C VAL A 532 18.26 20.08 50.71
N CYS A 533 18.01 19.69 49.46
CA CYS A 533 17.58 18.34 49.09
C CYS A 533 18.78 17.39 49.07
N HIS A 534 18.54 16.08 49.19
CA HIS A 534 19.59 15.08 49.04
C HIS A 534 20.19 15.10 47.62
N GLY A 535 19.34 15.28 46.61
CA GLY A 535 19.77 15.50 45.24
C GLY A 535 18.61 15.84 44.32
N SER A 536 18.93 16.16 43.08
CA SER A 536 17.94 16.42 42.04
C SER A 536 18.41 15.89 40.69
N VAL A 537 17.47 15.40 39.89
CA VAL A 537 17.72 14.92 38.52
C VAL A 537 16.84 15.67 37.56
N ILE A 538 17.44 16.20 36.50
CA ILE A 538 16.72 16.82 35.39
C ILE A 538 16.55 15.76 34.30
N VAL A 539 15.29 15.49 33.95
CA VAL A 539 14.89 14.62 32.84
C VAL A 539 14.13 15.46 31.81
N PRO A 540 14.57 15.50 30.55
CA PRO A 540 13.79 16.11 29.50
C PRO A 540 12.54 15.27 29.22
N ILE A 541 11.41 15.94 29.00
CA ILE A 541 10.16 15.31 28.57
C ILE A 541 9.55 16.14 27.45
N SER A 542 8.71 15.52 26.62
CA SER A 542 7.94 16.26 25.60
C SER A 542 7.11 17.40 26.21
N GLU A 543 6.92 18.48 25.45
CA GLU A 543 6.09 19.63 25.83
C GLU A 543 4.67 19.19 26.27
N ILE A 544 4.07 18.25 25.54
CA ILE A 544 2.73 17.71 25.83
C ILE A 544 2.70 16.97 27.17
N ALA A 545 3.72 16.16 27.47
CA ALA A 545 3.82 15.46 28.75
C ALA A 545 3.97 16.46 29.91
N ALA A 546 4.71 17.54 29.69
CA ALA A 546 4.87 18.62 30.65
C ALA A 546 3.55 19.37 30.93
N GLU A 547 2.80 19.75 29.88
CA GLU A 547 1.48 20.38 30.03
C GLU A 547 0.50 19.49 30.80
N ASN A 548 0.52 18.19 30.51
CA ASN A 548 -0.31 17.22 31.24
C ASN A 548 0.12 17.06 32.70
N LEU A 549 1.41 17.10 33.01
CA LEU A 549 1.88 17.06 34.41
C LEU A 549 1.50 18.32 35.21
N GLU A 550 1.31 19.47 34.54
CA GLU A 550 0.84 20.72 35.16
C GLU A 550 -0.69 20.77 35.31
N ALA A 551 -1.43 20.32 34.29
CA ALA A 551 -2.89 20.32 34.26
C ALA A 551 -3.53 19.15 35.03
N ASN A 552 -2.70 18.18 35.44
CA ASN A 552 -3.06 16.94 36.15
C ASN A 552 -3.92 15.90 35.37
N PRO A 553 -3.60 15.53 34.10
CA PRO A 553 -4.15 14.31 33.49
C PRO A 553 -3.08 13.35 32.87
N LEU A 554 -2.00 13.02 33.59
CA LEU A 554 -1.11 11.86 33.32
C LEU A 554 -0.43 11.37 34.62
N THR A 555 -0.02 10.10 34.70
CA THR A 555 0.87 9.67 35.80
C THR A 555 2.32 10.07 35.52
N MET A 556 3.11 10.35 36.56
CA MET A 556 4.54 10.69 36.44
C MET A 556 5.33 9.66 35.59
N ASN A 557 4.97 8.38 35.72
CA ASN A 557 5.60 7.30 34.95
C ASN A 557 5.31 7.42 33.45
N ASP A 558 4.08 7.78 33.07
CA ASP A 558 3.70 7.97 31.66
C ASP A 558 4.47 9.14 31.03
N ALA A 559 4.72 10.21 31.81
CA ALA A 559 5.50 11.35 31.33
C ALA A 559 6.97 10.97 31.08
N LEU A 560 7.58 10.16 31.95
CA LEU A 560 8.94 9.65 31.78
C LEU A 560 9.04 8.66 30.60
N LYS A 561 8.06 7.74 30.48
CA LYS A 561 7.97 6.78 29.36
C LYS A 561 7.71 7.45 28.01
N GLY A 562 6.99 8.57 28.01
CA GLY A 562 6.71 9.36 26.80
C GLY A 562 7.99 9.93 26.15
N GLY A 563 9.07 10.06 26.93
CA GLY A 563 10.38 10.43 26.46
C GLY A 563 10.49 11.87 25.93
N PHE A 564 11.55 12.11 25.18
CA PHE A 564 11.90 13.38 24.56
C PHE A 564 12.60 13.17 23.22
N ASP A 565 12.58 14.23 22.41
CA ASP A 565 13.18 14.23 21.08
C ASP A 565 14.61 14.77 21.15
N LEU A 566 15.52 14.06 20.48
CA LEU A 566 16.90 14.46 20.24
C LEU A 566 17.13 14.67 18.77
N LYS A 567 17.63 15.84 18.40
CA LYS A 567 18.03 16.13 17.04
C LYS A 567 19.49 15.75 16.86
N TRP A 568 19.80 14.75 16.04
CA TRP A 568 21.20 14.45 15.79
C TRP A 568 21.81 15.32 14.70
N HIS A 569 23.10 15.56 14.82
CA HIS A 569 23.92 16.22 13.82
C HIS A 569 25.09 15.33 13.42
N VAL A 570 25.33 15.26 12.11
CA VAL A 570 26.41 14.48 11.52
C VAL A 570 27.16 15.43 10.61
N ASP A 571 28.42 15.72 10.95
CA ASP A 571 29.34 16.34 10.00
C ASP A 571 29.45 15.44 8.78
N ASN A 572 28.86 15.93 7.70
CA ASN A 572 28.56 15.14 6.51
C ASN A 572 29.40 15.60 5.33
N ASP A 573 30.50 16.33 5.52
CA ASP A 573 31.25 16.89 4.39
C ASP A 573 31.77 15.80 3.44
N GLN A 574 32.21 14.65 3.96
CA GLN A 574 32.61 13.51 3.12
C GLN A 574 31.43 12.76 2.49
N CYS A 575 30.27 12.69 3.16
CA CYS A 575 29.06 12.06 2.62
C CYS A 575 28.36 12.98 1.60
N LYS A 576 28.38 14.31 1.82
CA LYS A 576 27.97 15.35 0.88
C LYS A 576 28.83 15.32 -0.37
N ASN A 577 30.15 15.19 -0.24
CA ASN A 577 31.02 15.07 -1.41
C ASN A 577 30.73 13.80 -2.23
N CYS A 578 30.33 12.71 -1.58
CA CYS A 578 29.99 11.44 -2.24
C CYS A 578 28.56 11.42 -2.81
N ILE A 579 27.64 12.19 -2.21
CA ILE A 579 26.29 12.45 -2.75
C ILE A 579 26.38 13.46 -3.90
N ASP A 580 27.19 14.51 -3.80
CA ASP A 580 27.25 15.56 -4.82
C ASP A 580 28.07 15.15 -6.07
N SER A 581 28.74 13.98 -6.05
CA SER A 581 29.61 13.50 -7.15
C SER A 581 28.99 12.46 -8.10
N ASP A 582 27.75 11.96 -7.88
CA ASP A 582 27.14 10.87 -8.68
C ASP A 582 28.09 9.65 -8.91
N GLU A 583 29.00 9.38 -7.96
CA GLU A 583 29.83 8.17 -7.98
C GLU A 583 29.18 7.08 -7.13
N ILE A 584 28.98 5.91 -7.74
CA ILE A 584 28.53 4.68 -7.08
C ILE A 584 29.49 4.38 -5.90
N PRO A 585 29.02 4.22 -4.65
CA PRO A 585 29.91 3.77 -3.59
C PRO A 585 30.37 2.35 -3.91
N GLY A 586 31.65 2.24 -4.29
CA GLY A 586 32.36 0.99 -4.37
C GLY A 586 32.28 0.27 -3.02
N SER A 587 32.25 -1.05 -3.08
CA SER A 587 32.45 -1.93 -1.93
C SER A 587 33.58 -1.42 -1.03
N ALA A 588 33.38 -1.54 0.29
CA ALA A 588 34.37 -1.26 1.31
C ALA A 588 35.57 -2.24 1.30
N GLU A 589 36.12 -2.57 0.13
CA GLU A 589 37.26 -3.47 -0.07
C GLU A 589 38.48 -2.80 -0.73
N GLN A 590 38.53 -1.46 -0.84
CA GLN A 590 39.68 -0.77 -1.45
C GLN A 590 40.51 0.18 -0.55
N TYR A 591 40.32 0.16 0.78
CA TYR A 591 41.19 0.94 1.69
C TYR A 591 41.69 0.13 2.89
N LEU A 592 42.13 -1.11 2.63
CA LEU A 592 43.08 -1.81 3.49
C LEU A 592 44.42 -1.90 2.74
N GLU A 593 45.16 -0.79 2.70
CA GLU A 593 46.63 -0.70 2.65
C GLU A 593 47.05 0.77 2.41
N SER A 594 47.09 1.55 3.50
CA SER A 594 48.05 2.64 3.72
C SER A 594 48.02 3.10 5.17
#